data_AF-A0A959UAV0-F1
#
_entry.id   AF-A0A959UAV0-F1
#
_cell.length_a   1.000
_cell.length_b   1.000
_cell.length_c   1.000
_cell.angle_alpha   90.00
_cell.angle_beta   90.00
_cell.angle_gamma   90.00
#
_symmetry.space_group_name_H-M   'P 1'
#
loop_
_entity.id
_entity.type
_entity.pdbx_description
1 polymer ?
#
loop_
_entity_poly.entity_id
_entity_poly.type
_entity_poly.pdbx_seq_one_letter_code
_entity_poly.pdbx_strand_id
1 'polypeptide(L)'
;MNKSTTILILCLITLFACKKESKEEREAHDDKLTLQRANYTGNELRIDGYYYSVWSGGFYHMRVFYRNGTVKQTGSPSGSNISDADNYISTISTEIMTKKYGWGVFIINGSSIKLEEWMAGSNKLAAYTREGTILNDTTFKFTQVYRLVSGVKTGVSALDETFYFRQYSPKPDSTNQYIP
;
A
#
# COMPACT_ATOMS: atom_id res chain seq x y z
N MET A 1 35.99 17.56 40.65
CA MET A 1 34.72 16.86 40.34
C MET A 1 34.72 15.52 41.06
N ASN A 2 33.81 15.32 41.99
CA ASN A 2 33.72 14.14 42.86
C ASN A 2 33.22 12.91 42.07
N LYS A 3 33.82 11.73 42.33
CA LYS A 3 33.50 10.47 41.63
C LYS A 3 32.00 10.14 41.66
N SER A 4 31.30 10.44 42.76
CA SER A 4 29.83 10.30 42.86
C SER A 4 29.05 11.14 41.86
N THR A 5 29.44 12.38 41.61
CA THR A 5 28.74 13.28 40.69
C THR A 5 28.96 12.86 39.23
N THR A 6 30.11 12.26 38.93
CA THR A 6 30.41 11.73 37.59
C THR A 6 29.58 10.48 37.29
N ILE A 7 29.40 9.59 38.29
CA ILE A 7 28.56 8.39 38.16
C ILE A 7 27.08 8.76 38.00
N LEU A 8 26.59 9.77 38.74
CA LEU A 8 25.20 10.20 38.64
C LEU A 8 24.87 10.79 37.25
N ILE A 9 25.80 11.55 36.65
CA ILE A 9 25.64 12.13 35.32
C ILE A 9 25.67 11.03 34.23
N LEU A 10 26.51 10.01 34.39
CA LEU A 10 26.58 8.89 33.43
C LEU A 10 25.29 8.04 33.43
N CYS A 11 24.67 7.81 34.60
CA CYS A 11 23.39 7.10 34.71
C CYS A 11 22.19 7.88 34.12
N LEU A 12 22.19 9.22 34.23
CA LEU A 12 21.14 10.06 33.66
C LEU A 12 21.16 10.10 32.13
N ILE A 13 22.34 9.99 31.50
CA ILE A 13 22.48 9.95 30.04
C ILE A 13 21.96 8.61 29.47
N THR A 14 22.12 7.50 30.20
CA THR A 14 21.64 6.18 29.76
C THR A 14 20.12 6.02 29.85
N LEU A 15 19.43 6.77 30.71
CA LEU A 15 17.96 6.70 30.87
C LEU A 15 17.19 7.42 29.75
N PHE A 16 17.82 8.32 29.01
CA PHE A 16 17.23 9.00 27.84
C PHE A 16 17.50 8.29 26.50
N ALA A 17 18.21 7.16 26.50
CA ALA A 17 18.59 6.45 25.27
C ALA A 17 17.46 5.60 24.66
N CYS A 18 16.31 5.48 25.32
CA CYS A 18 15.12 4.84 24.75
C CYS A 18 14.14 5.92 24.25
N LYS A 19 14.54 6.71 23.27
CA LYS A 19 13.62 7.62 22.58
C LYS A 19 12.77 6.80 21.61
N LYS A 20 11.45 6.85 21.79
CA LYS A 20 10.50 6.37 20.78
C LYS A 20 10.63 7.30 19.58
N GLU A 21 10.96 6.76 18.40
CA GLU A 21 11.03 7.54 17.17
C GLU A 21 9.72 8.32 16.94
N SER A 22 9.85 9.59 16.60
CA SER A 22 8.73 10.41 16.20
C SER A 22 8.11 9.86 14.90
N LYS A 23 6.83 10.21 14.65
CA LYS A 23 6.14 9.84 13.41
C LYS A 23 6.88 10.36 12.17
N GLU A 24 7.45 11.56 12.27
CA GLU A 24 8.20 12.23 11.20
C GLU A 24 9.52 11.51 10.91
N GLU A 25 10.26 11.08 11.94
CA GLU A 25 11.49 10.28 11.76
C GLU A 25 11.19 8.93 11.08
N ARG A 26 10.13 8.24 11.51
CA ARG A 26 9.69 6.98 10.86
C ARG A 26 9.29 7.18 9.41
N GLU A 27 8.55 8.24 9.10
CA GLU A 27 8.15 8.56 7.72
C GLU A 27 9.34 9.01 6.86
N ALA A 28 10.35 9.66 7.45
CA ALA A 28 11.61 9.99 6.78
C ALA A 28 12.45 8.74 6.46
N HIS A 29 12.25 7.64 7.19
CA HIS A 29 12.90 6.36 6.91
C HIS A 29 12.22 5.58 5.78
N ASP A 30 10.90 5.66 5.64
CA ASP A 30 10.15 4.99 4.57
C ASP A 30 10.59 5.44 3.17
N ASP A 31 10.45 4.56 2.18
CA ASP A 31 10.69 4.93 0.79
C ASP A 31 9.66 5.98 0.34
N LYS A 32 10.08 6.91 -0.53
CA LYS A 32 9.16 7.82 -1.21
C LYS A 32 8.56 7.10 -2.43
N LEU A 33 7.29 7.38 -2.70
CA LEU A 33 6.70 7.03 -4.00
C LEU A 33 7.36 7.91 -5.07
N THR A 34 7.81 7.27 -6.15
CA THR A 34 8.38 7.92 -7.33
C THR A 34 7.30 8.28 -8.34
N LEU A 35 6.19 7.52 -8.34
CA LEU A 35 5.04 7.78 -9.18
C LEU A 35 4.29 9.01 -8.65
N GLN A 36 4.02 9.97 -9.54
CA GLN A 36 3.26 11.17 -9.19
C GLN A 36 1.75 10.85 -9.21
N ARG A 37 1.04 11.28 -8.17
CA ARG A 37 -0.42 11.15 -8.15
C ARG A 37 -1.04 12.00 -9.26
N ALA A 38 -1.96 11.41 -10.01
CA ALA A 38 -2.79 12.13 -10.98
C ALA A 38 -4.24 11.66 -10.87
N ASN A 39 -5.20 12.58 -11.01
CA ASN A 39 -6.61 12.20 -11.02
C ASN A 39 -6.90 11.23 -12.17
N TYR A 40 -7.60 10.15 -11.86
CA TYR A 40 -8.06 9.18 -12.83
C TYR A 40 -9.41 9.61 -13.42
N THR A 41 -9.33 10.23 -14.60
CA THR A 41 -10.49 10.74 -15.37
C THR A 41 -10.99 9.76 -16.43
N GLY A 42 -10.31 8.63 -16.61
CA GLY A 42 -10.61 7.64 -17.62
C GLY A 42 -11.75 6.68 -17.27
N ASN A 43 -11.95 5.70 -18.15
CA ASN A 43 -12.95 4.63 -18.06
C ASN A 43 -12.35 3.23 -18.34
N GLU A 44 -11.03 3.12 -18.42
CA GLU A 44 -10.30 1.86 -18.63
C GLU A 44 -10.45 0.89 -17.46
N LEU A 45 -10.73 1.39 -16.26
CA LEU A 45 -11.11 0.66 -15.06
C LEU A 45 -12.38 1.24 -14.43
N ARG A 46 -13.25 0.36 -13.95
CA ARG A 46 -14.29 0.70 -13.00
C ARG A 46 -13.70 1.00 -11.63
N ILE A 47 -14.32 1.92 -10.91
CA ILE A 47 -13.85 2.42 -9.60
C ILE A 47 -14.98 2.56 -8.59
N ASP A 48 -16.17 2.08 -8.91
CA ASP A 48 -17.35 2.01 -8.04
C ASP A 48 -17.45 0.63 -7.36
N GLY A 49 -16.29 0.09 -6.99
CA GLY A 49 -16.14 -1.14 -6.23
C GLY A 49 -14.69 -1.38 -5.81
N TYR A 50 -14.34 -2.65 -5.69
CA TYR A 50 -12.99 -3.14 -5.40
C TYR A 50 -12.57 -4.19 -6.45
N TYR A 51 -11.27 -4.43 -6.53
CA TYR A 51 -10.71 -5.53 -7.30
C TYR A 51 -10.14 -6.58 -6.37
N TYR A 52 -10.25 -7.84 -6.77
CA TYR A 52 -9.71 -8.95 -6.01
C TYR A 52 -8.96 -9.94 -6.89
N SER A 53 -7.94 -10.58 -6.33
CA SER A 53 -7.31 -11.78 -6.88
C SER A 53 -7.37 -12.88 -5.84
N VAL A 54 -7.54 -14.13 -6.28
CA VAL A 54 -7.59 -15.30 -5.39
C VAL A 54 -6.21 -15.94 -5.37
N TRP A 55 -5.59 -15.96 -4.19
CA TRP A 55 -4.33 -16.66 -3.98
C TRP A 55 -4.55 -18.11 -3.58
N SER A 56 -3.56 -18.95 -3.86
CA SER A 56 -3.55 -20.36 -3.44
C SER A 56 -3.76 -20.46 -1.93
N GLY A 57 -4.85 -21.09 -1.51
CA GLY A 57 -5.28 -21.15 -0.10
C GLY A 57 -6.57 -20.40 0.22
N GLY A 58 -7.22 -19.76 -0.77
CA GLY A 58 -8.53 -19.12 -0.59
C GLY A 58 -8.47 -17.73 0.04
N PHE A 59 -7.34 -17.03 -0.11
CA PHE A 59 -7.18 -15.65 0.34
C PHE A 59 -7.45 -14.67 -0.80
N TYR A 60 -8.17 -13.59 -0.52
CA TYR A 60 -8.48 -12.55 -1.50
C TYR A 60 -7.51 -11.39 -1.40
N HIS A 61 -6.63 -11.16 -2.37
CA HIS A 61 -5.86 -9.91 -2.42
C HIS A 61 -6.76 -8.78 -2.93
N MET A 62 -7.11 -7.85 -2.05
CA MET A 62 -8.09 -6.82 -2.36
C MET A 62 -7.45 -5.45 -2.57
N ARG A 63 -7.93 -4.73 -3.59
CA ARG A 63 -7.50 -3.38 -3.94
C ARG A 63 -8.70 -2.47 -4.20
N VAL A 64 -8.66 -1.27 -3.65
CA VAL A 64 -9.66 -0.22 -3.91
C VAL A 64 -8.97 0.93 -4.63
N PHE A 65 -9.43 1.23 -5.85
CA PHE A 65 -8.94 2.34 -6.67
C PHE A 65 -9.87 3.54 -6.56
N TYR A 66 -9.32 4.75 -6.60
CA TYR A 66 -10.05 5.99 -6.38
C TYR A 66 -9.87 6.99 -7.54
N ARG A 67 -10.86 7.89 -7.74
CA ARG A 67 -10.80 8.94 -8.77
C ARG A 67 -9.60 9.88 -8.62
N ASN A 68 -9.08 10.05 -7.41
CA ASN A 68 -7.91 10.90 -7.18
C ASN A 68 -6.56 10.23 -7.53
N GLY A 69 -6.57 9.05 -8.15
CA GLY A 69 -5.35 8.33 -8.53
C GLY A 69 -4.67 7.56 -7.40
N THR A 70 -5.31 7.48 -6.22
CA THR A 70 -4.82 6.65 -5.13
C THR A 70 -5.37 5.22 -5.20
N VAL A 71 -4.64 4.29 -4.62
CA VAL A 71 -5.04 2.90 -4.44
C VAL A 71 -4.77 2.47 -3.00
N LYS A 72 -5.65 1.62 -2.46
CA LYS A 72 -5.43 0.97 -1.16
C LYS A 72 -5.52 -0.54 -1.32
N GLN A 73 -4.43 -1.25 -0.97
CA GLN A 73 -4.50 -2.66 -0.63
C GLN A 73 -5.17 -2.80 0.74
N THR A 74 -6.35 -3.38 0.76
CA THR A 74 -7.21 -3.40 1.96
C THR A 74 -6.95 -4.59 2.88
N GLY A 75 -6.36 -5.67 2.37
CA GLY A 75 -6.00 -6.86 3.13
C GLY A 75 -6.19 -8.15 2.34
N SER A 76 -6.11 -9.26 3.05
CA SER A 76 -6.25 -10.60 2.50
C SER A 76 -7.18 -11.47 3.36
N PRO A 77 -8.50 -11.21 3.39
CA PRO A 77 -9.41 -12.09 4.11
C PRO A 77 -9.34 -13.51 3.52
N SER A 78 -9.27 -14.51 4.40
CA SER A 78 -9.56 -15.89 4.03
C SER A 78 -11.05 -16.03 3.78
N GLY A 79 -11.43 -16.73 2.73
CA GLY A 79 -12.83 -17.04 2.50
C GLY A 79 -13.01 -18.17 1.52
N SER A 80 -14.12 -18.88 1.64
CA SER A 80 -14.50 -19.92 0.67
C SER A 80 -15.38 -19.37 -0.44
N ASN A 81 -15.94 -18.17 -0.24
CA ASN A 81 -16.83 -17.51 -1.16
C ASN A 81 -16.49 -16.02 -1.29
N ILE A 82 -17.01 -15.38 -2.32
CA ILE A 82 -16.74 -13.97 -2.59
C ILE A 82 -17.49 -13.04 -1.62
N SER A 83 -18.61 -13.48 -1.01
CA SER A 83 -19.32 -12.69 0.01
C SER A 83 -18.47 -12.44 1.28
N ASP A 84 -17.49 -13.29 1.58
CA ASP A 84 -16.52 -13.04 2.65
C ASP A 84 -15.70 -11.77 2.37
N ALA A 85 -15.39 -11.51 1.09
CA ALA A 85 -14.70 -10.30 0.65
C ALA A 85 -15.59 -9.04 0.76
N ASP A 86 -16.89 -9.14 0.48
CA ASP A 86 -17.83 -8.03 0.71
C ASP A 86 -17.94 -7.70 2.19
N ASN A 87 -18.10 -8.72 3.03
CA ASN A 87 -18.18 -8.56 4.47
C ASN A 87 -16.89 -7.90 5.00
N TYR A 88 -15.73 -8.32 4.50
CA TYR A 88 -14.46 -7.70 4.85
C TYR A 88 -14.39 -6.21 4.47
N ILE A 89 -14.79 -5.85 3.25
CA ILE A 89 -14.81 -4.45 2.83
C ILE A 89 -15.82 -3.62 3.63
N SER A 90 -16.96 -4.20 4.00
CA SER A 90 -17.97 -3.54 4.83
C SER A 90 -17.49 -3.25 6.25
N THR A 91 -16.64 -4.14 6.79
CA THR A 91 -16.14 -4.09 8.17
C THR A 91 -14.72 -3.55 8.27
N ILE A 92 -14.14 -3.10 7.14
CA ILE A 92 -12.75 -2.67 7.12
C ILE A 92 -12.54 -1.57 8.16
N SER A 93 -11.68 -1.86 9.14
CA SER A 93 -11.54 -0.97 10.27
C SER A 93 -10.90 0.34 9.82
N THR A 94 -11.30 1.43 10.49
CA THR A 94 -10.60 2.72 10.39
C THR A 94 -9.10 2.56 10.67
N GLU A 95 -8.71 1.59 11.50
CA GLU A 95 -7.31 1.26 11.75
C GLU A 95 -6.56 0.79 10.48
N ILE A 96 -7.16 -0.06 9.64
CA ILE A 96 -6.53 -0.50 8.39
C ILE A 96 -6.43 0.67 7.40
N MET A 97 -7.48 1.47 7.31
CA MET A 97 -7.55 2.62 6.41
C MET A 97 -6.56 3.72 6.82
N THR A 98 -6.30 3.88 8.12
CA THR A 98 -5.33 4.87 8.64
C THR A 98 -3.87 4.42 8.58
N LYS A 99 -3.57 3.15 8.30
CA LYS A 99 -2.18 2.67 8.11
C LYS A 99 -1.63 3.09 6.76
N LYS A 100 -0.40 3.64 6.72
CA LYS A 100 0.35 3.97 5.49
C LYS A 100 0.60 2.75 4.60
N TYR A 101 0.88 1.61 5.21
CA TYR A 101 1.00 0.32 4.51
C TYR A 101 -0.21 0.05 3.60
N GLY A 102 0.07 -0.36 2.37
CA GLY A 102 -0.93 -0.66 1.34
C GLY A 102 -1.51 0.56 0.64
N TRP A 103 -1.26 1.79 1.10
CA TRP A 103 -1.56 2.97 0.29
C TRP A 103 -0.54 3.10 -0.83
N GLY A 104 -1.02 3.62 -1.96
CA GLY A 104 -0.21 3.86 -3.13
C GLY A 104 -0.90 4.78 -4.12
N VAL A 105 -0.25 4.96 -5.26
CA VAL A 105 -0.79 5.68 -6.41
C VAL A 105 -0.79 4.78 -7.63
N PHE A 106 -1.68 5.07 -8.57
CA PHE A 106 -1.73 4.37 -9.84
C PHE A 106 -1.85 5.35 -11.01
N ILE A 107 -1.33 4.93 -12.15
CA ILE A 107 -1.51 5.60 -13.43
C ILE A 107 -1.95 4.59 -14.48
N ILE A 108 -2.71 5.08 -15.46
CA ILE A 108 -3.17 4.32 -16.61
C ILE A 108 -2.78 5.06 -17.86
N ASN A 109 -2.17 4.34 -18.81
CA ASN A 109 -1.81 4.85 -20.13
C ASN A 109 -2.31 3.84 -21.18
N GLY A 110 -3.47 4.10 -21.77
CA GLY A 110 -4.15 3.13 -22.63
C GLY A 110 -4.45 1.85 -21.86
N SER A 111 -4.02 0.71 -22.38
CA SER A 111 -4.17 -0.59 -21.69
C SER A 111 -3.10 -0.87 -20.62
N SER A 112 -2.12 0.02 -20.41
CA SER A 112 -1.10 -0.19 -19.38
C SER A 112 -1.58 0.33 -18.02
N ILE A 113 -1.47 -0.50 -16.99
CA ILE A 113 -1.61 -0.07 -15.59
C ILE A 113 -0.25 -0.13 -14.90
N LYS A 114 0.07 0.90 -14.13
CA LYS A 114 1.20 0.92 -13.22
C LYS A 114 0.72 1.45 -11.87
N LEU A 115 1.11 0.77 -10.79
CA LEU A 115 0.92 1.31 -9.45
C LEU A 115 2.18 1.18 -8.63
N GLU A 116 2.29 2.05 -7.64
CA GLU A 116 3.36 2.02 -6.67
C GLU A 116 2.76 2.19 -5.27
N GLU A 117 3.11 1.29 -4.36
CA GLU A 117 2.52 1.20 -3.03
C GLU A 117 3.56 0.89 -1.94
N TRP A 118 3.26 1.34 -0.72
CA TRP A 118 4.08 1.02 0.45
C TRP A 118 3.76 -0.38 0.98
N MET A 119 4.75 -1.26 0.97
CA MET A 119 4.65 -2.59 1.54
C MET A 119 5.57 -2.74 2.75
N ALA A 120 5.29 -3.74 3.58
CA ALA A 120 6.07 -4.07 4.76
C ALA A 120 7.46 -4.53 4.30
N GLY A 121 8.49 -3.77 4.66
CA GLY A 121 9.88 -4.19 4.59
C GLY A 121 10.39 -4.60 5.98
N SER A 122 11.65 -5.03 6.05
CA SER A 122 12.23 -5.55 7.30
C SER A 122 12.26 -4.52 8.43
N ASN A 123 12.55 -3.25 8.13
CA ASN A 123 12.70 -2.18 9.13
C ASN A 123 11.91 -0.89 8.78
N LYS A 124 11.33 -0.83 7.59
CA LYS A 124 10.62 0.36 7.06
C LYS A 124 9.64 -0.03 5.98
N LEU A 125 8.73 0.86 5.61
CA LEU A 125 7.89 0.64 4.44
C LEU A 125 8.71 0.87 3.17
N ALA A 126 8.72 -0.14 2.31
CA ALA A 126 9.38 -0.09 1.01
C ALA A 126 8.36 0.19 -0.09
N ALA A 127 8.74 1.01 -1.06
CA ALA A 127 7.92 1.28 -2.23
C ALA A 127 8.13 0.18 -3.27
N TYR A 128 7.04 -0.50 -3.65
CA TYR A 128 7.05 -1.50 -4.71
C TYR A 128 6.20 -1.03 -5.87
N THR A 129 6.72 -1.19 -7.07
CA THR A 129 6.00 -0.92 -8.31
C THR A 129 5.49 -2.21 -8.91
N ARG A 130 4.22 -2.22 -9.33
CA ARG A 130 3.61 -3.28 -10.13
C ARG A 130 3.21 -2.73 -11.49
N GLU A 131 3.54 -3.46 -12.54
CA GLU A 131 3.18 -3.14 -13.93
C GLU A 131 2.33 -4.26 -14.51
N GLY A 132 1.38 -3.88 -15.35
CA GLY A 132 0.40 -4.81 -15.90
C GLY A 132 -0.39 -4.26 -17.07
N THR A 133 -1.35 -5.07 -17.53
CA THR A 133 -2.25 -4.74 -18.63
C THR A 133 -3.70 -4.83 -18.19
N ILE A 134 -4.50 -3.85 -18.58
CA ILE A 134 -5.95 -3.82 -18.47
C ILE A 134 -6.52 -4.60 -19.65
N LEU A 135 -7.30 -5.63 -19.36
CA LEU A 135 -7.94 -6.48 -20.37
C LEU A 135 -9.31 -5.93 -20.76
N ASN A 136 -10.01 -5.35 -19.79
CA ASN A 136 -11.25 -4.59 -19.93
C ASN A 136 -11.49 -3.80 -18.63
N ASP A 137 -12.60 -3.07 -18.57
CA ASP A 137 -12.98 -2.22 -17.43
C ASP A 137 -13.24 -2.96 -16.11
N THR A 138 -13.32 -4.29 -16.14
CA THR A 138 -13.52 -5.15 -14.96
C THR A 138 -12.35 -6.09 -14.67
N THR A 139 -11.32 -6.12 -15.51
CA THR A 139 -10.25 -7.11 -15.42
C THR A 139 -8.90 -6.52 -15.82
N PHE A 140 -7.89 -6.69 -14.96
CA PHE A 140 -6.51 -6.39 -15.29
C PHE A 140 -5.58 -7.47 -14.75
N LYS A 141 -4.34 -7.50 -15.26
CA LYS A 141 -3.31 -8.47 -14.87
C LYS A 141 -2.00 -7.77 -14.58
N PHE A 142 -1.41 -8.00 -13.41
CA PHE A 142 -0.02 -7.65 -13.14
C PHE A 142 0.91 -8.73 -13.67
N THR A 143 1.95 -8.29 -14.37
CA THR A 143 2.95 -9.17 -15.01
C THR A 143 4.35 -8.97 -14.43
N GLN A 144 4.57 -7.89 -13.67
CA GLN A 144 5.86 -7.57 -13.09
C GLN A 144 5.72 -6.84 -11.76
N VAL A 145 6.62 -7.13 -10.83
CA VAL A 145 6.89 -6.34 -9.62
C VAL A 145 8.38 -6.04 -9.49
N TYR A 146 8.71 -4.86 -9.00
CA TYR A 146 10.09 -4.43 -8.74
C TYR A 146 10.13 -3.27 -7.73
N ARG A 147 11.33 -2.88 -7.33
CA ARG A 147 11.59 -1.63 -6.60
C ARG A 147 12.41 -0.68 -7.46
N LEU A 148 12.15 0.62 -7.35
CA LEU A 148 13.01 1.66 -7.93
C LEU A 148 14.00 2.15 -6.87
N VAL A 149 15.27 1.78 -7.03
CA VAL A 149 16.36 2.25 -6.16
C VAL A 149 17.24 3.16 -7.00
N SER A 150 17.27 4.45 -6.64
CA SER A 150 18.01 5.48 -7.40
C SER A 150 17.64 5.52 -8.90
N GLY A 151 16.35 5.34 -9.21
CA GLY A 151 15.84 5.33 -10.59
C GLY A 151 16.06 4.02 -11.35
N VAL A 152 16.73 3.04 -10.76
CA VAL A 152 17.00 1.74 -11.39
C VAL A 152 16.02 0.68 -10.88
N LYS A 153 15.47 -0.14 -11.79
CA LYS A 153 14.64 -1.29 -11.43
C LYS A 153 15.51 -2.35 -10.75
N THR A 154 15.11 -2.77 -9.55
CA THR A 154 15.79 -3.79 -8.74
C THR A 154 14.78 -4.81 -8.22
N GLY A 155 15.24 -6.04 -7.93
CA GLY A 155 14.36 -7.10 -7.43
C GLY A 155 13.24 -7.47 -8.40
N VAL A 156 13.49 -7.35 -9.71
CA VAL A 156 12.49 -7.57 -10.75
C VAL A 156 12.04 -9.03 -10.71
N SER A 157 10.74 -9.22 -10.53
CA SER A 157 10.10 -10.54 -10.52
C SER A 157 8.90 -10.54 -11.47
N ALA A 158 8.75 -11.63 -12.22
CA ALA A 158 7.56 -11.85 -13.03
C ALA A 158 6.36 -12.18 -12.14
N LEU A 159 5.18 -11.73 -12.54
CA LEU A 159 3.90 -12.04 -11.91
C LEU A 159 2.94 -12.68 -12.91
N ASP A 160 2.00 -13.45 -12.38
CA ASP A 160 0.82 -13.91 -13.10
C ASP A 160 -0.41 -13.69 -12.20
N GLU A 161 -0.68 -12.42 -11.87
CA GLU A 161 -1.74 -12.05 -10.95
C GLU A 161 -2.87 -11.34 -11.72
N THR A 162 -3.99 -12.04 -11.90
CA THR A 162 -5.20 -11.45 -12.51
C THR A 162 -6.16 -10.96 -11.43
N PHE A 163 -6.65 -9.74 -11.59
CA PHE A 163 -7.59 -9.09 -10.70
C PHE A 163 -8.94 -8.90 -11.39
N TYR A 164 -10.02 -9.20 -10.66
CA TYR A 164 -11.40 -9.11 -11.11
C TYR A 164 -12.15 -8.04 -10.31
N PHE A 165 -13.01 -7.30 -10.99
CA PHE A 165 -13.82 -6.27 -10.39
C PHE A 165 -15.04 -6.85 -9.67
N ARG A 166 -15.33 -6.28 -8.51
CA ARG A 166 -16.59 -6.46 -7.79
C ARG A 166 -17.19 -5.09 -7.49
N GLN A 167 -18.38 -4.82 -8.02
CA GLN A 167 -19.12 -3.61 -7.68
C GLN A 167 -19.48 -3.64 -6.19
N TYR A 168 -19.27 -2.51 -5.50
CA TYR A 168 -19.51 -2.43 -4.06
C TYR A 168 -19.75 -0.98 -3.61
N SER A 169 -20.73 -0.78 -2.72
CA SER A 169 -21.08 0.53 -2.15
C SER A 169 -21.66 0.37 -0.74
N PRO A 170 -21.36 1.27 0.22
CA PRO A 170 -20.43 2.39 0.10
C PRO A 170 -18.98 1.91 0.07
N LYS A 171 -18.14 2.60 -0.70
CA LYS A 171 -16.70 2.35 -0.71
C LYS A 171 -16.04 2.97 0.53
N PRO A 172 -14.94 2.37 1.03
CA PRO A 172 -14.06 3.07 1.97
C PRO A 172 -13.61 4.40 1.39
N ASP A 173 -13.46 5.42 2.23
CA ASP A 173 -13.08 6.74 1.77
C ASP A 173 -11.59 6.82 1.36
N SER A 174 -11.29 7.71 0.41
CA SER A 174 -9.93 7.87 -0.14
C SER A 174 -9.03 8.80 0.69
N THR A 175 -9.58 9.49 1.70
CA THR A 175 -8.83 10.46 2.52
C THR A 175 -7.73 9.74 3.28
N ASN A 176 -6.50 10.17 3.03
CA ASN A 176 -5.33 9.72 3.76
C ASN A 176 -4.34 10.88 3.88
N GLN A 177 -3.51 10.84 4.93
CA GLN A 177 -2.52 11.89 5.22
C GLN A 177 -1.16 11.67 4.53
N TYR A 178 -1.01 10.59 3.76
CA TYR A 178 0.29 10.11 3.28
C TYR A 178 0.58 10.52 1.84
N ILE A 179 -0.46 10.69 1.03
CA ILE A 179 -0.36 11.05 -0.38
C ILE A 179 -1.03 12.42 -0.54
N PRO A 180 -0.25 13.50 -0.73
CA PRO A 180 -0.77 14.86 -0.85
C PRO A 180 -1.62 14.99 -2.10
#